data_AF-A0A963NGX1-F1
#
_entry.id   AF-A0A963NGX1-F1
#
_cell.length_a   1.000
_cell.length_b   1.000
_cell.length_c   1.000
_cell.angle_alpha   90.00
_cell.angle_beta   90.00
_cell.angle_gamma   90.00
#
_symmetry.space_group_name_H-M   'P 1'
#
loop_
_entity.id
_entity.type
_entity.pdbx_description
1 polymer ?
#
loop_
_entity_poly.entity_id
_entity_poly.type
_entity_poly.pdbx_seq_one_letter_code
_entity_poly.pdbx_strand_id
1 'polypeptide(L)'
;MNTVEIDTFTARLARFTDKGLNLPDAEALADKLVVRDREGDDRWLCLECAHLSGFARTSWRCGNWQAAGIAIRPHDTQLPADLVVRLQRCDGFMPHLIPTPQGNDDDHNSH
;
A
#
# COMPACT_ATOMS: atom_id res chain seq x y z
N MET A 1 -9.77 16.98 -1.83
CA MET A 1 -9.83 15.61 -1.27
C MET A 1 -10.85 15.62 -0.15
N ASN A 2 -11.65 14.56 0.00
CA ASN A 2 -12.51 14.42 1.18
C ASN A 2 -11.69 13.87 2.37
N THR A 3 -12.30 13.79 3.57
CA THR A 3 -11.61 13.32 4.78
C THR A 3 -11.03 11.91 4.60
N VAL A 4 -11.79 10.99 4.00
CA VAL A 4 -11.33 9.61 3.72
C VAL A 4 -10.09 9.57 2.83
N GLU A 5 -10.07 10.38 1.77
CA GLU A 5 -8.92 10.48 0.87
C GLU A 5 -7.69 11.04 1.60
N ILE A 6 -7.86 12.00 2.51
CA ILE A 6 -6.77 12.59 3.31
C ILE A 6 -6.22 11.57 4.31
N ASP A 7 -7.08 10.83 4.99
CA ASP A 7 -6.67 9.80 5.96
C ASP A 7 -5.92 8.67 5.25
N THR A 8 -6.44 8.22 4.11
CA THR A 8 -5.80 7.19 3.27
C THR A 8 -4.45 7.67 2.73
N PHE A 9 -4.38 8.93 2.29
CA PHE A 9 -3.14 9.54 1.83
C PHE A 9 -2.08 9.59 2.94
N THR A 10 -2.46 10.07 4.13
CA THR A 10 -1.54 10.17 5.27
C THR A 10 -1.04 8.79 5.71
N ALA A 11 -1.92 7.80 5.75
CA ALA A 11 -1.57 6.43 6.10
C ALA A 11 -0.60 5.81 5.07
N ARG A 12 -0.81 6.05 3.78
CA ARG A 12 0.13 5.63 2.71
C ARG A 12 1.48 6.32 2.85
N LEU A 13 1.48 7.62 3.14
CA LEU A 13 2.71 8.39 3.28
C LEU A 13 3.58 7.81 4.41
N ALA A 14 3.00 7.62 5.59
CA ALA A 14 3.66 7.00 6.74
C ALA A 14 4.19 5.60 6.38
N ARG A 15 3.36 4.77 5.73
CA ARG A 15 3.75 3.43 5.29
C ARG A 15 4.94 3.46 4.33
N PHE A 16 4.97 4.38 3.37
CA PHE A 16 6.01 4.45 2.35
C PHE A 16 7.33 4.95 2.93
N THR A 17 7.29 5.95 3.81
CA THR A 17 8.47 6.42 4.54
C THR A 17 9.02 5.36 5.48
N ASP A 18 8.16 4.60 6.17
CA ASP A 18 8.57 3.47 7.02
C ASP A 18 9.24 2.35 6.22
N LYS A 19 8.90 2.23 4.92
CA LYS A 19 9.55 1.32 3.98
C LYS A 19 10.80 1.89 3.32
N GLY A 20 11.24 3.09 3.72
CA GLY A 20 12.50 3.69 3.33
C GLY A 20 12.44 4.49 2.02
N LEU A 21 11.23 4.89 1.58
CA LEU A 21 11.12 5.94 0.55
C LEU A 21 11.42 7.29 1.18
N ASN A 22 12.06 8.18 0.42
CA ASN A 22 12.14 9.58 0.83
C ASN A 22 10.75 10.23 0.73
N LEU A 23 10.57 11.34 1.44
CA LEU A 23 9.29 12.04 1.51
C LEU A 23 8.77 12.46 0.11
N PRO A 24 9.57 13.10 -0.77
CA PRO A 24 9.09 13.48 -2.10
C PRO A 24 8.59 12.32 -2.98
N ASP A 25 9.31 11.19 -2.98
CA ASP A 25 8.92 10.00 -3.75
C ASP A 25 7.66 9.34 -3.15
N ALA A 26 7.54 9.35 -1.82
CA ALA A 26 6.38 8.83 -1.11
C ALA A 26 5.12 9.67 -1.38
N GLU A 27 5.23 11.01 -1.35
CA GLU A 27 4.15 11.94 -1.71
C GLU A 27 3.72 11.74 -3.17
N ALA A 28 4.68 11.73 -4.10
CA ALA A 28 4.40 11.55 -5.52
C ALA A 28 3.72 10.20 -5.84
N LEU A 29 4.03 9.14 -5.08
CA LEU A 29 3.31 7.87 -5.19
C LEU A 29 1.92 7.95 -4.58
N ALA A 30 1.77 8.53 -3.39
CA ALA A 30 0.48 8.66 -2.72
C ALA A 30 -0.51 9.48 -3.57
N ASP A 31 -0.06 10.56 -4.24
CA ASP A 31 -0.88 11.34 -5.18
C ASP A 31 -1.38 10.52 -6.36
N LYS A 32 -0.52 9.67 -6.95
CA LYS A 32 -0.94 8.75 -8.02
C LYS A 32 -2.01 7.78 -7.55
N LEU A 33 -1.92 7.33 -6.30
CA LEU A 33 -2.92 6.43 -5.72
C LEU A 33 -4.25 7.12 -5.42
N VAL A 34 -4.26 8.42 -5.14
CA VAL A 34 -5.50 9.20 -5.04
C VAL A 34 -6.24 9.21 -6.39
N VAL A 35 -5.52 9.41 -7.49
CA VAL A 35 -6.12 9.34 -8.84
C VAL A 35 -6.64 7.93 -9.13
N ARG A 36 -5.82 6.90 -8.86
CA ARG A 36 -6.21 5.49 -9.02
C ARG A 36 -7.52 5.17 -8.30
N ASP A 37 -7.62 5.54 -7.03
CA ASP A 37 -8.78 5.21 -6.19
C ASP A 37 -10.06 5.87 -6.73
N ARG A 38 -9.95 7.09 -7.29
CA ARG A 38 -11.09 7.78 -7.93
C ARG A 38 -11.53 7.13 -9.23
N GLU A 39 -10.60 6.58 -9.98
CA GLU A 39 -10.87 5.89 -11.24
C GLU A 39 -11.38 4.46 -11.04
N GLY A 40 -11.38 3.95 -9.79
CA GLY A 40 -11.79 2.59 -9.47
C GLY A 40 -10.84 1.53 -10.01
N ASP A 41 -9.57 1.89 -10.24
CA ASP A 41 -8.55 0.96 -10.71
C ASP A 41 -8.12 0.00 -9.59
N ASP A 42 -8.18 -1.29 -9.88
CA ASP A 42 -8.00 -2.41 -8.94
C ASP A 42 -6.53 -2.85 -8.77
N ARG A 43 -5.58 -2.13 -9.38
CA ARG A 43 -4.15 -2.41 -9.27
C ARG A 43 -3.55 -1.85 -7.97
N TRP A 44 -2.63 -2.58 -7.36
CA TRP A 44 -1.98 -2.20 -6.10
C TRP A 44 -0.48 -2.06 -6.23
N LEU A 45 0.15 -1.30 -5.33
CA LEU A 45 1.60 -1.33 -5.15
C LEU A 45 2.00 -2.43 -4.16
N CYS A 46 3.20 -3.01 -4.30
CA CYS A 46 3.70 -3.92 -3.25
C CYS A 46 3.85 -3.19 -1.90
N LEU A 47 4.10 -1.88 -1.91
CA LEU A 47 4.19 -1.05 -0.70
C LEU A 47 2.90 -1.04 0.14
N GLU A 48 1.75 -1.23 -0.52
CA GLU A 48 0.44 -1.31 0.13
C GLU A 48 0.18 -2.71 0.72
N CYS A 49 1.01 -3.71 0.40
CA CYS A 49 0.83 -5.09 0.85
C CYS A 49 1.38 -5.30 2.27
N ALA A 50 0.62 -5.99 3.11
CA ALA A 50 1.01 -6.42 4.45
C ALA A 50 2.20 -7.39 4.43
N HIS A 51 2.33 -8.20 3.38
CA HIS A 51 3.41 -9.18 3.23
C HIS A 51 4.74 -8.60 2.74
N LEU A 52 4.80 -7.30 2.41
CA LEU A 52 6.07 -6.67 2.05
C LEU A 52 6.96 -6.52 3.27
N SER A 53 8.12 -7.19 3.23
CA SER A 53 9.18 -7.07 4.23
C SER A 53 10.42 -6.39 3.65
N GLY A 54 11.38 -6.05 4.51
CA GLY A 54 12.58 -5.28 4.15
C GLY A 54 12.36 -3.77 4.22
N PHE A 55 13.47 -3.05 4.06
CA PHE A 55 13.59 -1.60 4.14
C PHE A 55 14.44 -1.07 2.98
N ALA A 56 13.97 -0.01 2.35
CA ALA A 56 14.58 0.62 1.18
C ALA A 56 14.73 -0.31 -0.04
N ARG A 57 15.10 0.30 -1.17
CA ARG A 57 15.06 -0.27 -2.53
C ARG A 57 15.90 -1.54 -2.73
N THR A 58 16.80 -1.87 -1.80
CA THR A 58 17.74 -2.98 -1.94
C THR A 58 17.35 -4.24 -1.17
N SER A 59 16.42 -4.17 -0.21
CA SER A 59 16.14 -5.31 0.68
C SER A 59 14.69 -5.79 0.69
N TRP A 60 13.83 -5.22 -0.17
CA TRP A 60 12.42 -5.59 -0.24
C TRP A 60 12.21 -7.04 -0.64
N ARG A 61 11.30 -7.71 0.07
CA ARG A 61 10.93 -9.11 -0.18
C ARG A 61 9.42 -9.33 -0.07
N CYS A 62 8.90 -10.24 -0.88
CA CYS A 62 7.52 -10.69 -0.77
C CYS A 62 7.44 -11.86 0.21
N GLY A 63 6.76 -11.67 1.36
CA GLY A 63 6.48 -12.75 2.31
C GLY A 63 5.45 -13.76 1.81
N ASN A 64 4.62 -13.38 0.83
CA ASN A 64 3.59 -14.24 0.23
C ASN A 64 3.91 -14.59 -1.23
N TRP A 65 5.21 -14.77 -1.51
CA TRP A 65 5.77 -14.97 -2.84
C TRP A 65 5.13 -16.12 -3.63
N GLN A 66 4.71 -17.18 -2.94
CA GLN A 66 4.11 -18.36 -3.57
C GLN A 66 2.73 -18.03 -4.14
N ALA A 67 1.86 -17.38 -3.36
CA ALA A 67 0.55 -16.96 -3.84
C ALA A 67 0.65 -15.77 -4.81
N ALA A 68 1.66 -14.91 -4.64
CA ALA A 68 1.93 -13.79 -5.54
C ALA A 68 2.59 -14.20 -6.87
N GLY A 69 2.98 -15.47 -7.05
CA GLY A 69 3.66 -15.94 -8.25
C GLY A 69 5.04 -15.31 -8.50
N ILE A 70 5.67 -14.75 -7.46
CA ILE A 70 6.94 -14.00 -7.56
C ILE A 70 8.14 -14.96 -7.67
N ALA A 71 8.09 -16.09 -6.98
CA ALA A 71 9.23 -17.00 -6.87
C ALA A 71 8.79 -18.47 -6.79
N ILE A 72 9.71 -19.38 -7.12
CA ILE A 72 9.53 -20.83 -6.91
C ILE A 72 10.14 -21.24 -5.56
N ARG A 73 11.15 -20.50 -5.08
CA ARG A 73 11.91 -20.81 -3.85
C ARG A 73 11.94 -19.62 -2.88
N PRO A 74 12.00 -19.86 -1.56
CA PRO A 74 11.99 -18.78 -0.55
C PRO A 74 13.15 -17.77 -0.64
N HIS A 75 14.29 -18.14 -1.23
CA HIS A 75 15.43 -17.23 -1.35
C HIS A 75 15.28 -16.21 -2.50
N ASP A 76 14.46 -16.54 -3.50
CA ASP A 76 14.24 -15.71 -4.71
C ASP A 76 13.11 -14.69 -4.50
N THR A 77 12.80 -14.37 -3.25
CA THR A 77 11.67 -13.52 -2.85
C THR A 77 11.97 -12.04 -2.90
N GLN A 78 13.19 -11.67 -3.30
CA GLN A 78 13.63 -10.29 -3.41
C GLN A 78 12.91 -9.61 -4.56
N LEU A 79 12.30 -8.46 -4.28
CA LEU A 79 11.56 -7.69 -5.25
C LEU A 79 12.47 -6.58 -5.80
N PRO A 80 12.56 -6.41 -7.13
CA PRO A 80 13.27 -5.28 -7.68
C PRO A 80 12.48 -3.99 -7.42
N ALA A 81 13.22 -2.89 -7.25
CA ALA A 81 12.64 -1.64 -6.77
C ALA A 81 11.58 -1.06 -7.72
N ASP A 82 11.69 -1.30 -9.02
CA ASP A 82 10.73 -0.88 -10.04
C ASP A 82 9.41 -1.65 -9.92
N LEU A 83 9.44 -2.93 -9.54
CA LEU A 83 8.25 -3.74 -9.31
C LEU A 83 7.50 -3.29 -8.05
N VAL A 84 8.22 -2.92 -6.99
CA VAL A 84 7.60 -2.53 -5.70
C VAL A 84 6.77 -1.25 -5.82
N VAL A 85 7.17 -0.34 -6.70
CA VAL A 85 6.50 0.96 -6.96
C VAL A 85 5.61 0.95 -8.21
N ARG A 86 5.43 -0.21 -8.86
CA ARG A 86 4.57 -0.36 -10.04
C ARG A 86 3.18 -0.83 -9.64
N LEU A 87 2.16 -0.21 -10.25
CA LEU A 87 0.78 -0.65 -10.16
C LEU A 87 0.61 -2.00 -10.86
N GLN A 88 0.17 -3.00 -10.12
CA GLN A 88 0.01 -4.37 -10.62
C GLN A 88 -1.14 -5.09 -9.91
N ARG A 89 -1.66 -6.13 -10.56
CA ARG A 89 -2.53 -7.11 -9.89
C ARG A 89 -1.64 -8.21 -9.31
N CYS A 90 -1.96 -8.65 -8.10
CA CYS A 90 -1.21 -9.68 -7.39
C CYS A 90 -2.19 -10.56 -6.62
N ASP A 91 -2.26 -11.84 -6.96
CA ASP A 91 -3.20 -12.79 -6.36
C ASP A 91 -2.87 -13.09 -4.88
N GLY A 92 -1.65 -12.80 -4.45
CA GLY A 92 -1.21 -12.88 -3.06
C GLY A 92 -1.29 -11.56 -2.29
N PHE A 93 -1.96 -10.54 -2.83
CA PHE A 93 -2.06 -9.22 -2.20
C PHE A 93 -2.95 -9.27 -0.95
N MET A 94 -2.49 -8.62 0.12
CA MET A 94 -3.28 -8.35 1.32
C MET A 94 -3.04 -6.91 1.73
N PRO A 95 -4.07 -6.05 1.82
CA PRO A 95 -3.89 -4.65 2.16
C PRO A 95 -3.32 -4.51 3.57
N HIS A 96 -2.29 -3.69 3.74
CA HIS A 96 -1.78 -3.34 5.07
C HIS A 96 -2.71 -2.36 5.78
N LEU A 97 -3.28 -1.43 5.02
CA LEU A 97 -4.23 -0.45 5.53
C LEU A 97 -5.61 -0.94 5.13
N ILE A 98 -6.40 -1.35 6.11
CA ILE A 98 -7.83 -1.52 5.91
C ILE A 98 -8.42 -0.13 6.18
N PRO A 99 -9.08 0.52 5.21
CA PRO A 99 -9.83 1.73 5.51
C PRO A 99 -10.84 1.36 6.60
N THR A 100 -10.71 1.97 7.78
CA THR A 100 -11.76 1.87 8.79
C THR A 100 -13.05 2.37 8.13
N PRO A 101 -14.14 1.58 8.12
CA PRO A 101 -15.42 2.15 7.77
C PRO A 101 -15.65 3.28 8.77
N GLN A 102 -15.86 4.51 8.29
CA GLN A 102 -16.39 5.56 9.15
C GLN A 102 -17.71 5.02 9.70
N GLY A 103 -17.68 4.53 10.95
CA GLY A 103 -18.88 4.33 11.73
C GLY A 103 -19.54 5.70 11.84
N ASN A 104 -20.76 5.78 11.33
CA ASN A 104 -21.64 6.90 11.59
C ASN A 104 -21.89 6.91 13.11
N ASP A 105 -21.10 7.68 13.86
CA ASP A 105 -21.52 8.12 15.19
C ASP A 105 -22.41 9.37 15.00
N ASP A 106 -23.48 9.17 14.22
CA ASP A 106 -24.72 9.91 14.40
C ASP A 106 -25.44 9.26 15.59
N ASP A 107 -25.15 9.72 16.81
CA ASP A 107 -26.18 9.70 17.84
C ASP A 107 -26.21 11.03 18.58
N HIS A 108 -27.18 11.81 18.12
CA HIS A 108 -27.79 12.94 18.77
C HIS A 108 -28.24 12.61 20.21
N ASN A 109 -27.93 13.54 21.12
CA ASN A 109 -28.91 14.14 22.05
C ASN A 109 -29.39 13.34 23.28
N SER A 110 -29.33 14.05 24.43
CA SER A 110 -30.19 13.93 25.63
C SER A 110 -29.99 12.66 26.49
N HIS A 111 -29.66 12.73 27.78
CA HIS A 111 -30.28 13.49 28.88
C HIS A 111 -29.32 13.55 30.08
#